data_AF-A0A9E2I5H4-F1
#
_entry.id   AF-A0A9E2I5H4-F1
#
_cell.length_a   1.000
_cell.length_b   1.000
_cell.length_c   1.000
_cell.angle_alpha   90.00
_cell.angle_beta   90.00
_cell.angle_gamma   90.00
#
_symmetry.space_group_name_H-M   'P 1'
#
loop_
_entity.id
_entity.type
_entity.pdbx_description
1 polymer ?
#
loop_
_entity_poly.entity_id
_entity_poly.type
_entity_poly.pdbx_seq_one_letter_code
_entity_poly.pdbx_strand_id
1 'polypeptide(L)'
;MVKEINKSKDIDPDYVRMYFDHQYDRIKKHEDQALNISNIVLTISALIITFGLNNRQSFGSIFILFLPVIIIIANLFAIFYIRDSGNWIRSHRLRAKRILETYVPELFVLDNETIAPHKQQTVGRRRFQRLVHILFIVIAVILLLLFTLELFGVSLI
;
A
#
# COMPACT_ATOMS: atom_id res chain seq x y z
N MET A 1 -22.08 -15.35 21.63
CA MET A 1 -22.16 -16.81 21.84
C MET A 1 -20.99 -17.45 21.09
N VAL A 2 -19.88 -17.68 21.78
CA VAL A 2 -18.72 -18.38 21.21
C VAL A 2 -19.12 -19.86 21.19
N LYS A 3 -19.24 -20.46 20.00
CA LYS A 3 -19.42 -21.92 19.88
C LYS A 3 -18.21 -22.57 20.57
N GLU A 4 -18.44 -23.43 21.56
CA GLU A 4 -17.41 -24.34 22.04
C GLU A 4 -16.92 -25.14 20.83
N ILE A 5 -15.73 -24.78 20.35
CA ILE A 5 -15.03 -25.55 19.33
C ILE A 5 -14.59 -26.80 20.08
N ASN A 6 -15.27 -27.91 19.81
CA ASN A 6 -14.86 -29.24 20.24
C ASN A 6 -13.36 -29.37 19.98
N LYS A 7 -12.52 -29.33 21.04
CA LYS A 7 -11.08 -29.53 20.94
C LYS A 7 -10.89 -30.94 20.36
N SER A 8 -10.72 -31.04 19.04
CA SER A 8 -10.30 -32.29 18.42
C SER A 8 -8.96 -32.63 19.04
N LYS A 9 -8.96 -33.66 19.89
CA LYS A 9 -7.91 -33.98 20.85
C LYS A 9 -6.59 -34.44 20.23
N ASP A 10 -6.39 -34.26 18.93
CA ASP A 10 -5.25 -34.84 18.21
C ASP A 10 -4.93 -34.08 16.90
N ILE A 11 -4.89 -32.75 16.94
CA ILE A 11 -4.34 -31.99 15.81
C ILE A 11 -2.84 -31.92 15.99
N ASP A 12 -2.12 -32.47 15.01
CA ASP A 12 -0.67 -32.43 14.92
C ASP A 12 -0.15 -30.98 15.08
N PRO A 13 0.69 -30.70 16.11
CA PRO A 13 1.32 -29.40 16.29
C PRO A 13 2.06 -28.90 15.04
N ASP A 14 2.61 -29.81 14.23
CA ASP A 14 3.30 -29.45 12.99
C ASP A 14 2.34 -28.89 11.95
N TYR A 15 1.10 -29.38 11.89
CA TYR A 15 0.07 -28.82 11.02
C TYR A 15 -0.31 -27.39 11.44
N VAL A 16 -0.45 -27.16 12.74
CA VAL A 16 -0.77 -25.82 13.29
C VAL A 16 0.35 -24.84 12.98
N ARG A 17 1.61 -25.25 13.22
CA ARG A 17 2.80 -24.46 12.91
C ARG A 17 2.88 -24.15 11.41
N MET A 18 2.75 -25.16 10.55
CA MET A 18 2.80 -24.97 9.10
C MET A 18 1.75 -23.99 8.60
N TYR A 19 0.51 -24.09 9.10
CA TYR A 19 -0.54 -23.14 8.73
C TYR A 19 -0.25 -21.73 9.24
N PHE A 20 0.26 -21.60 10.48
CA PHE A 20 0.65 -20.32 11.06
C PHE A 20 1.74 -19.64 10.22
N ASP A 21 2.83 -20.37 9.92
CA ASP A 21 3.94 -19.89 9.08
C ASP A 21 3.43 -19.47 7.69
N HIS A 22 2.52 -20.26 7.09
CA HIS A 22 1.89 -19.90 5.82
C HIS A 22 1.14 -18.58 5.86
N GLN A 23 0.48 -18.22 6.98
CA GLN A 23 -0.17 -16.91 7.09
C GLN A 23 0.86 -15.77 7.07
N TYR A 24 2.01 -15.93 7.75
CA TYR A 24 3.06 -14.91 7.74
C TYR A 24 3.73 -14.78 6.38
N ASP A 25 3.95 -15.90 5.68
CA ASP A 25 4.45 -15.87 4.31
C ASP A 25 3.51 -15.12 3.36
N ARG A 26 2.20 -15.33 3.50
CA ARG A 26 1.19 -14.58 2.72
C ARG A 26 1.21 -13.11 3.07
N ILE A 27 1.34 -12.76 4.34
CA ILE A 27 1.48 -11.36 4.80
C ILE A 27 2.70 -10.72 4.14
N LYS A 28 3.87 -11.36 4.24
CA LYS A 28 5.12 -10.88 3.66
C LYS A 28 4.99 -10.63 2.15
N LYS A 29 4.45 -11.61 1.41
CA LYS A 29 4.23 -11.49 -0.05
C LYS A 29 3.35 -10.29 -0.40
N HIS A 30 2.25 -10.07 0.34
CA HIS A 30 1.39 -8.91 0.09
C HIS A 30 2.06 -7.57 0.43
N GLU A 31 2.94 -7.54 1.44
CA GLU A 31 3.72 -6.34 1.78
C GLU A 31 4.78 -6.03 0.73
N ASP A 32 5.53 -7.04 0.29
CA ASP A 32 6.57 -6.91 -0.73
C ASP A 32 5.96 -6.48 -2.07
N GLN A 33 4.82 -7.07 -2.48
CA GLN A 33 4.11 -6.68 -3.69
C GLN A 33 3.60 -5.22 -3.61
N ALA A 34 3.03 -4.81 -2.49
CA ALA A 34 2.58 -3.43 -2.30
C ALA A 34 3.74 -2.43 -2.34
N LEU A 35 4.88 -2.77 -1.74
CA LEU A 35 6.09 -1.95 -1.80
C LEU A 35 6.62 -1.85 -3.23
N ASN A 36 6.69 -2.97 -3.95
CA ASN A 36 7.17 -2.99 -5.33
C ASN A 36 6.29 -2.15 -6.27
N ILE A 37 4.96 -2.31 -6.20
CA ILE A 37 4.02 -1.50 -7.00
C ILE A 37 4.16 -0.02 -6.65
N SER A 38 4.25 0.30 -5.36
CA SER A 38 4.46 1.68 -4.90
C SER A 38 5.73 2.26 -5.50
N ASN A 39 6.86 1.56 -5.40
CA ASN A 39 8.14 2.00 -5.95
C ASN A 39 8.08 2.20 -7.47
N ILE A 40 7.48 1.26 -8.21
CA ILE A 40 7.33 1.38 -9.67
C ILE A 40 6.54 2.64 -10.03
N VAL A 41 5.39 2.86 -9.38
CA VAL A 41 4.54 4.03 -9.66
C VAL A 41 5.26 5.33 -9.30
N LEU A 42 5.99 5.37 -8.18
CA LEU A 42 6.77 6.54 -7.79
C LEU A 42 7.90 6.83 -8.76
N THR A 43 8.65 5.81 -9.19
CA THR A 43 9.71 5.95 -10.19
C THR A 43 9.16 6.46 -11.53
N ILE A 44 8.07 5.87 -12.03
CA ILE A 44 7.43 6.33 -13.28
C ILE A 44 6.95 7.77 -13.13
N SER A 45 6.32 8.12 -12.00
CA SER A 45 5.83 9.48 -11.75
C SER A 45 6.98 10.49 -11.71
N ALA A 46 8.10 10.15 -11.05
CA ALA A 46 9.29 10.98 -11.01
C ALA A 46 9.92 11.14 -12.41
N LEU A 47 10.03 10.06 -13.18
CA LEU A 47 10.53 10.11 -14.56
C LEU A 47 9.68 11.01 -15.47
N ILE A 48 8.35 10.92 -15.36
CA ILE A 48 7.44 11.78 -16.12
C ILE A 48 7.65 13.25 -15.75
N ILE A 49 7.78 13.57 -14.46
CA ILE A 49 8.00 14.95 -14.01
C ILE A 49 9.37 15.46 -14.49
N THR A 50 10.43 14.68 -14.31
CA THR A 50 11.82 15.09 -14.62
C THR A 50 12.09 15.17 -16.12
N PHE A 51 11.60 14.21 -16.92
CA PHE A 51 11.95 14.12 -18.34
C PHE A 51 10.78 14.44 -19.27
N GLY A 52 9.56 14.10 -18.88
CA GLY A 52 8.37 14.35 -19.69
C GLY A 52 8.08 15.84 -19.86
N LEU A 53 8.30 16.65 -18.81
CA LEU A 53 7.99 18.08 -18.84
C LEU A 53 9.07 18.94 -19.51
N ASN A 54 10.32 18.47 -19.56
CA ASN A 54 11.44 19.22 -20.15
C ASN A 54 11.46 19.17 -21.69
N ASN A 55 10.80 18.18 -22.29
CA ASN A 55 10.78 17.98 -23.74
C ASN A 55 9.52 18.56 -24.41
N ARG A 56 9.04 19.73 -23.96
CA ARG A 56 7.81 20.37 -24.48
C ARG A 56 7.86 20.62 -25.99
N GLN A 57 9.03 20.90 -26.56
CA GLN A 57 9.15 21.13 -28.00
C GLN A 57 8.93 19.86 -28.83
N SER A 58 9.21 18.69 -28.25
CA SER A 58 9.07 17.40 -28.94
C SER A 58 7.65 16.82 -28.82
N PHE A 59 6.89 17.23 -27.81
CA PHE A 59 5.52 16.78 -27.57
C PHE A 59 4.56 17.95 -27.80
N GLY A 60 3.64 17.84 -28.77
CA GLY A 60 2.64 18.90 -29.00
C GLY A 60 1.87 19.26 -27.72
N SER A 61 1.40 20.51 -27.60
CA SER A 61 0.84 21.08 -26.36
C SER A 61 -0.34 20.29 -25.76
N ILE A 62 -1.02 19.47 -26.56
CA ILE A 62 -2.08 18.58 -26.06
C ILE A 62 -1.50 17.34 -25.36
N PHE A 63 -0.39 16.79 -25.86
CA PHE A 63 0.25 15.60 -25.28
C PHE A 63 0.83 15.87 -23.89
N ILE A 64 1.30 17.08 -23.62
CA ILE A 64 1.83 17.43 -22.30
C ILE A 64 0.75 17.42 -21.21
N LEU A 65 -0.51 17.67 -21.56
CA LEU A 65 -1.64 17.61 -20.62
C LEU A 65 -1.96 16.19 -20.18
N PHE A 66 -1.66 15.18 -21.02
CA PHE A 66 -1.90 13.79 -20.68
C PHE A 66 -0.92 13.26 -19.63
N LEU A 67 0.30 13.81 -19.55
CA LEU A 67 1.33 13.33 -18.61
C LEU A 67 0.89 13.47 -17.14
N PRO A 68 0.42 14.65 -16.66
CA PRO A 68 -0.15 14.75 -15.31
C PRO A 68 -1.36 13.83 -15.08
N VAL A 69 -2.21 13.64 -16.08
CA VAL A 69 -3.39 12.75 -15.96
C VAL A 69 -2.95 11.30 -15.71
N ILE A 70 -1.93 10.82 -16.42
CA ILE A 70 -1.35 9.48 -16.21
C ILE A 70 -0.79 9.35 -14.79
N ILE A 71 -0.07 10.36 -14.29
CA ILE A 71 0.45 10.36 -12.91
C ILE A 71 -0.70 10.25 -11.90
N ILE A 72 -1.77 11.04 -12.07
CA ILE A 72 -2.93 11.01 -11.17
C ILE A 72 -3.54 9.61 -11.14
N ILE A 73 -3.82 9.02 -12.31
CA ILE A 73 -4.44 7.70 -12.43
C ILE A 73 -3.54 6.63 -11.79
N ALA A 74 -2.25 6.60 -12.13
CA ALA A 74 -1.32 5.61 -11.60
C ALA A 74 -1.19 5.66 -10.07
N ASN A 75 -1.12 6.87 -9.50
CA ASN A 75 -1.04 7.04 -8.04
C ASN A 75 -2.36 6.68 -7.33
N LEU A 76 -3.51 6.96 -7.95
CA LEU A 76 -4.80 6.47 -7.42
C LEU A 76 -4.85 4.95 -7.38
N PHE A 77 -4.44 4.28 -8.46
CA PHE A 77 -4.34 2.82 -8.49
C PHE A 77 -3.42 2.28 -7.40
N ALA A 78 -2.25 2.88 -7.20
CA ALA A 78 -1.33 2.49 -6.13
C ALA A 78 -1.96 2.63 -4.73
N ILE A 79 -2.67 3.74 -4.47
CA ILE A 79 -3.37 3.96 -3.20
C ILE A 79 -4.44 2.88 -2.95
N PHE A 80 -5.26 2.57 -3.97
CA PHE A 80 -6.28 1.52 -3.87
C PHE A 80 -5.65 0.15 -3.64
N TYR A 81 -4.57 -0.17 -4.35
CA TYR A 81 -3.85 -1.43 -4.18
C TYR A 81 -3.26 -1.56 -2.76
N ILE A 82 -2.60 -0.52 -2.24
CA ILE A 82 -2.05 -0.50 -0.87
C ILE A 82 -3.17 -0.69 0.17
N ARG A 83 -4.34 -0.09 -0.06
CA ARG A 83 -5.51 -0.27 0.81
C ARG A 83 -6.00 -1.71 0.78
N ASP A 84 -6.17 -2.29 -0.40
CA ASP A 84 -6.69 -3.64 -0.57
C ASP A 84 -5.73 -4.71 -0.01
N SER A 85 -4.45 -4.64 -0.39
CA SER A 85 -3.38 -5.47 0.21
C SER A 85 -3.41 -5.37 1.74
N GLY A 86 -3.71 -4.17 2.27
CA GLY A 86 -3.81 -3.99 3.69
C GLY A 86 -4.97 -4.72 4.37
N ASN A 87 -6.11 -4.86 3.68
CA ASN A 87 -7.25 -5.66 4.16
C ASN A 87 -6.90 -7.15 4.16
N TRP A 88 -6.26 -7.65 3.11
CA TRP A 88 -5.79 -9.04 3.03
C TRP A 88 -4.82 -9.39 4.15
N ILE A 89 -3.84 -8.52 4.41
CA ILE A 89 -2.88 -8.71 5.49
C ILE A 89 -3.57 -8.71 6.86
N ARG A 90 -4.58 -7.85 7.06
CA ARG A 90 -5.39 -7.88 8.29
C ARG A 90 -6.11 -9.21 8.45
N SER A 91 -6.69 -9.74 7.38
CA SER A 91 -7.36 -11.05 7.38
C SER A 91 -6.40 -12.18 7.76
N HIS A 92 -5.25 -12.28 7.10
CA HIS A 92 -4.22 -13.29 7.42
C HIS A 92 -3.71 -13.18 8.84
N ARG A 93 -3.48 -11.96 9.34
CA ARG A 93 -3.07 -11.73 10.73
C ARG A 93 -4.14 -12.16 11.74
N LEU A 94 -5.42 -11.89 11.46
CA LEU A 94 -6.52 -12.33 12.32
C LEU A 94 -6.64 -13.86 12.33
N ARG A 95 -6.44 -14.52 11.19
CA ARG A 95 -6.42 -15.99 11.10
C ARG A 95 -5.27 -16.58 11.93
N ALA A 96 -4.07 -16.02 11.81
CA ALA A 96 -2.91 -16.42 12.62
C ALA A 96 -3.15 -16.23 14.13
N LYS A 97 -3.69 -15.06 14.53
CA LYS A 97 -4.03 -14.78 15.93
C LYS A 97 -5.05 -15.75 16.52
N ARG A 98 -6.12 -16.08 15.76
CA ARG A 98 -7.12 -17.07 16.20
C ARG A 98 -6.52 -18.46 16.40
N ILE A 99 -5.53 -18.82 15.59
CA ILE A 99 -4.83 -20.10 15.73
C ILE A 99 -3.99 -20.11 16.99
N LEU A 100 -3.21 -19.06 17.26
CA LEU A 100 -2.50 -18.96 18.53
C LEU A 100 -3.45 -19.03 19.72
N GLU A 101 -4.55 -18.28 19.68
CA GLU A 101 -5.57 -18.28 20.74
C GLU A 101 -6.17 -19.67 20.99
N THR A 102 -6.39 -20.45 19.92
CA THR A 102 -7.03 -21.77 20.01
C THR A 102 -6.08 -22.86 20.48
N TYR A 103 -4.84 -22.86 19.97
CA TYR A 103 -3.91 -23.98 20.13
C TYR A 103 -2.78 -23.71 21.12
N VAL A 104 -2.31 -22.46 21.25
CA VAL A 104 -1.19 -22.08 22.13
C VAL A 104 -1.49 -20.73 22.82
N PRO A 105 -2.45 -20.69 23.77
CA PRO A 105 -2.96 -19.45 24.34
C PRO A 105 -1.89 -18.65 25.11
N GLU A 106 -0.90 -19.31 25.69
CA GLU A 106 0.25 -18.68 26.35
C GLU A 106 1.02 -17.77 25.37
N LEU A 107 1.23 -18.24 24.14
CA LEU A 107 1.91 -17.48 23.10
C LEU A 107 1.03 -16.35 22.55
N PHE A 108 -0.29 -16.54 22.56
CA PHE A 108 -1.24 -15.47 22.21
C PHE A 108 -1.20 -14.31 23.21
N VAL A 109 -1.10 -14.60 24.51
CA VAL A 109 -0.90 -13.59 25.55
C VAL A 109 0.41 -12.83 25.31
N LEU A 110 1.51 -13.56 25.09
CA LEU A 110 2.82 -12.97 24.79
C LEU A 110 2.80 -12.06 23.54
N ASP A 111 2.15 -12.47 22.45
CA ASP A 111 2.01 -11.65 21.23
C ASP A 111 1.19 -10.36 21.45
N ASN A 112 0.28 -10.36 22.43
CA ASN A 112 -0.51 -9.18 22.75
C ASN A 112 0.20 -8.23 23.73
N GLU A 113 1.00 -8.77 24.66
CA GLU A 113 1.80 -7.98 25.60
C GLU A 113 3.02 -7.33 24.93
N THR A 114 3.60 -8.01 23.94
CA THR A 114 4.72 -7.47 23.16
C THR A 114 4.23 -6.46 22.12
N ILE A 115 4.23 -5.18 22.50
CA ILE A 115 3.95 -4.09 21.55
C ILE A 115 5.11 -4.02 20.55
N ALA A 116 4.85 -4.44 19.31
CA ALA A 116 5.82 -4.30 18.25
C ALA A 116 6.26 -2.82 18.07
N PRO A 117 7.56 -2.54 17.84
CA PRO A 117 8.10 -1.16 17.78
C PRO A 117 7.38 -0.25 16.78
N HIS A 118 6.90 -0.80 15.67
CA HIS A 118 6.16 -0.05 14.65
C HIS A 118 4.77 0.41 15.09
N LYS A 119 4.22 -0.13 16.20
CA LYS A 119 3.01 0.39 16.85
C LYS A 119 3.31 1.60 17.74
N GLN A 120 4.57 1.82 18.11
CA GLN A 120 5.02 3.00 18.86
C GLN A 120 5.31 4.19 17.94
N GLN A 121 5.48 3.96 16.62
CA GLN A 121 5.63 5.02 15.63
C GLN A 121 4.28 5.69 15.31
N THR A 122 4.24 7.02 15.32
CA THR A 122 3.04 7.84 15.13
C THR A 122 2.41 7.71 13.74
N VAL A 123 3.20 7.36 12.72
CA VAL A 123 2.73 7.18 11.34
C VAL A 123 3.16 5.82 10.81
N GLY A 124 2.24 4.86 10.79
CA GLY A 124 2.53 3.53 10.25
C GLY A 124 2.92 3.55 8.76
N ARG A 125 3.85 2.66 8.35
CA ARG A 125 4.43 2.57 7.00
C ARG A 125 3.43 2.74 5.84
N ARG A 126 2.26 2.09 5.90
CA ARG A 126 1.24 2.20 4.84
C ARG A 126 0.54 3.55 4.78
N ARG A 127 0.44 4.25 5.92
CA ARG A 127 -0.05 5.64 5.93
C ARG A 127 0.96 6.52 5.22
N PHE A 128 2.24 6.38 5.55
CA PHE A 128 3.30 7.11 4.87
C PHE A 128 3.31 6.88 3.36
N GLN A 129 3.29 5.62 2.90
CA GLN A 129 3.25 5.31 1.46
C GLN A 129 2.05 5.96 0.74
N ARG A 130 0.86 5.93 1.34
CA ARG A 130 -0.32 6.61 0.76
C ARG A 130 -0.15 8.13 0.71
N LEU A 131 0.46 8.74 1.75
CA LEU A 131 0.72 10.18 1.76
C LEU A 131 1.69 10.58 0.63
N VAL A 132 2.71 9.76 0.36
CA VAL A 132 3.63 10.02 -0.77
C VAL A 132 2.88 9.99 -2.10
N HIS A 133 2.00 9.00 -2.34
CA HIS A 133 1.19 8.97 -3.56
C HIS A 133 0.23 10.16 -3.67
N ILE A 134 -0.38 10.59 -2.55
CA ILE A 134 -1.23 11.79 -2.51
C ILE A 134 -0.41 13.03 -2.88
N LEU A 135 0.82 13.15 -2.40
CA LEU A 135 1.72 14.25 -2.75
C LEU A 135 1.96 14.31 -4.27
N PHE A 136 2.24 13.17 -4.92
CA PHE A 136 2.39 13.11 -6.37
C PHE A 136 1.11 13.49 -7.13
N ILE A 137 -0.07 13.10 -6.62
CA ILE A 137 -1.36 13.52 -7.18
C ILE A 137 -1.51 15.05 -7.08
N VAL A 138 -1.21 15.65 -5.92
CA VAL A 138 -1.30 17.10 -5.74
C VAL A 138 -0.37 17.83 -6.70
N ILE A 139 0.89 17.39 -6.82
CA ILE A 139 1.85 17.94 -7.78
C ILE A 139 1.30 17.83 -9.22
N ALA A 140 0.77 16.67 -9.60
CA ALA A 140 0.20 16.47 -10.93
C ALA A 140 -1.03 17.34 -11.20
N VAL A 141 -1.91 17.53 -10.21
CA VAL A 141 -3.06 18.44 -10.34
C VAL A 141 -2.59 19.88 -10.54
N ILE A 142 -1.59 20.34 -9.76
CA ILE A 142 -1.01 21.68 -9.93
C ILE A 142 -0.44 21.83 -11.34
N LEU A 143 0.34 20.86 -11.81
CA LEU A 143 0.90 20.86 -13.16
C LEU A 143 -0.19 20.93 -14.23
N LEU A 144 -1.24 20.10 -14.10
CA LEU A 144 -2.36 20.09 -15.03
C LEU A 144 -3.03 21.46 -15.11
N LEU A 145 -3.29 22.10 -13.95
CA LEU A 145 -3.87 23.44 -13.90
C LEU A 145 -2.98 24.47 -14.60
N LEU A 146 -1.68 24.49 -14.29
CA LEU A 146 -0.73 25.41 -14.92
C LEU A 146 -0.72 25.25 -16.44
N PHE A 147 -0.66 24.01 -16.94
CA PHE A 147 -0.67 23.74 -18.38
C PHE A 147 -1.99 24.11 -19.05
N THR A 148 -3.13 23.88 -18.38
CA THR A 148 -4.43 24.29 -18.94
C THR A 148 -4.53 25.81 -19.03
N LEU A 149 -4.06 26.55 -18.02
CA LEU A 149 -4.08 28.01 -18.04
C LEU A 149 -3.19 28.57 -19.16
N GLU A 150 -1.99 28.00 -19.34
CA GLU A 150 -1.09 28.32 -20.44
C GLU A 150 -1.76 28.07 -21.82
N LEU A 151 -2.45 26.93 -21.97
CA LEU A 151 -3.15 26.58 -23.22
C LEU A 151 -4.28 27.57 -23.57
N PHE A 152 -4.99 28.08 -22.57
CA PHE A 152 -6.06 29.07 -22.76
C PHE A 152 -5.56 30.52 -22.79
N GLY A 153 -4.24 30.75 -22.84
CA GLY A 153 -3.65 32.07 -22.95
C GLY A 153 -3.76 32.92 -21.67
N VAL A 154 -4.04 32.29 -20.52
CA VAL A 154 -4.00 32.97 -19.22
C VAL A 154 -2.54 32.96 -18.75
N SER A 155 -1.84 34.07 -18.97
CA SER A 155 -0.48 34.22 -18.46
C SER A 155 -0.52 34.32 -16.93
N LEU A 156 0.14 33.39 -16.25
CA LEU A 156 0.37 33.43 -14.80
C LEU A 156 1.65 34.21 -14.43
N ILE A 157 2.27 34.87 -15.41
CA ILE A 157 3.44 35.75 -15.29
C ILE A 157 3.20 37.01 -16.13
#